data_AF-A0A2M6X0T5-F1
#
_entry.id   AF-A0A2M6X0T5-F1
#
_cell.length_a   1.000
_cell.length_b   1.000
_cell.length_c   1.000
_cell.angle_alpha   90.00
_cell.angle_beta   90.00
_cell.angle_gamma   90.00
#
_symmetry.space_group_name_H-M   'P 1'
#
loop_
_entity.id
_entity.type
_entity.pdbx_description
1 polymer ?
#
loop_
_entity_poly.entity_id
_entity_poly.type
_entity_poly.pdbx_seq_one_letter_code
_entity_poly.pdbx_strand_id
1 'polypeptide(L)'
;MASQPDSADREIWRIYQSLKDASLVASHFVQKWEKSELSENHQYGVAMFMIRAGFVASLARVVSHKLKSQAKVPWQIIGTILNHHADLASPECVDKFLKALAHEKSDLLSYPRLFERFSNLKEQFEKQYQLSVERLQAANEKLYQRILFFRNDRLLDEEGRAIDELEAKFPTDPRIKKIRQDHIERAARQKIQSLQSSERITLNAIDDQPDFKEKTEVISRFYEIIKQNPDWLYEVAVALFSLDLFEECIELTEKAHLKPNVFWLKFEALVGSRRYIEALDWLENNSVDAKPETTYMIKYAKARVLRELGETSKAIELLEAIEQTRPTYRQTHDLLREWKSDRK
;
A
#
# COMPACT_ATOMS: atom_id res chain seq x y z
N MET A 1 -14.94 -12.01 -15.39
CA MET A 1 -15.63 -11.31 -16.50
C MET A 1 -17.04 -11.84 -16.56
N ALA A 2 -18.02 -11.09 -16.03
CA ALA A 2 -19.42 -11.49 -16.02
C ALA A 2 -20.04 -11.18 -17.39
N SER A 3 -20.42 -12.21 -18.13
CA SER A 3 -21.21 -12.09 -19.36
C SER A 3 -22.62 -11.58 -19.01
N GLN A 4 -23.13 -10.64 -19.82
CA GLN A 4 -24.39 -9.93 -19.60
C GLN A 4 -25.58 -10.88 -19.37
N PRO A 5 -26.23 -10.86 -18.18
CA PRO A 5 -27.45 -11.62 -17.89
C PRO A 5 -28.74 -10.99 -18.47
N ASP A 6 -28.63 -9.83 -19.09
CA ASP A 6 -29.72 -8.84 -19.12
C ASP A 6 -30.82 -9.11 -20.16
N SER A 7 -30.65 -10.01 -21.15
CA SER A 7 -31.69 -10.26 -22.16
C SER A 7 -32.67 -11.37 -21.78
N ALA A 8 -32.18 -12.46 -21.16
CA ALA A 8 -33.00 -13.61 -20.80
C ALA A 8 -33.93 -13.29 -19.62
N ASP A 9 -33.41 -12.59 -18.60
CA ASP A 9 -34.20 -12.19 -17.43
C ASP A 9 -35.35 -11.25 -17.81
N ARG A 10 -35.14 -10.36 -18.79
CA ARG A 10 -36.19 -9.47 -19.32
C ARG A 10 -37.27 -10.23 -20.07
N GLU A 11 -36.91 -11.25 -20.85
CA GLU A 11 -37.89 -12.09 -21.56
C GLU A 11 -38.71 -12.92 -20.56
N ILE A 12 -38.05 -13.53 -19.57
CA ILE A 12 -38.70 -14.28 -18.50
C ILE A 12 -39.69 -13.38 -17.75
N TRP A 13 -39.26 -12.17 -17.38
CA TRP A 13 -40.12 -11.22 -16.69
C TRP A 13 -41.32 -10.77 -17.52
N ARG A 14 -41.13 -10.48 -18.82
CA ARG A 14 -42.22 -10.11 -19.74
C ARG A 14 -43.28 -11.21 -19.85
N ILE A 15 -42.86 -12.46 -19.96
CA ILE A 15 -43.77 -13.61 -20.08
C ILE A 15 -44.42 -13.92 -18.72
N TYR A 16 -43.70 -13.73 -17.62
CA TYR A 16 -44.28 -13.87 -16.28
C TYR A 16 -45.35 -12.81 -16.01
N GLN A 17 -45.17 -11.57 -16.48
CA GLN A 17 -46.20 -10.53 -16.36
C GLN A 17 -47.50 -10.86 -17.10
N SER A 18 -47.43 -11.54 -18.24
CA SER A 18 -48.62 -11.92 -19.00
C SER A 18 -49.31 -13.15 -18.43
N LEU A 19 -48.55 -14.19 -18.05
CA LEU A 19 -49.10 -15.47 -17.63
C LEU A 19 -49.39 -15.55 -16.12
N LYS A 20 -48.67 -14.77 -15.31
CA LYS A 20 -48.75 -14.73 -13.82
C LYS A 20 -48.55 -16.08 -13.10
N ASP A 21 -48.19 -17.14 -13.81
CA ASP A 21 -47.94 -18.48 -13.28
C ASP A 21 -46.57 -18.99 -13.75
N ALA A 22 -45.68 -19.28 -12.79
CA ALA A 22 -44.34 -19.78 -13.07
C ALA A 22 -44.35 -21.14 -13.79
N SER A 23 -45.38 -21.97 -13.60
CA SER A 23 -45.53 -23.25 -14.29
C SER A 23 -45.73 -23.05 -15.79
N LEU A 24 -46.61 -22.12 -16.18
CA LEU A 24 -46.87 -21.80 -17.58
C LEU A 24 -45.64 -21.17 -18.26
N VAL A 25 -44.91 -20.31 -17.54
CA VAL A 25 -43.64 -19.75 -18.02
C VAL A 25 -42.60 -20.86 -18.25
N ALA A 26 -42.45 -21.79 -17.31
CA ALA A 26 -41.53 -22.91 -17.45
C ALA A 26 -41.90 -23.82 -18.63
N SER A 27 -43.19 -24.17 -18.79
CA SER A 27 -43.68 -24.95 -19.93
C SER A 27 -43.43 -24.27 -21.28
N HIS A 28 -43.64 -22.95 -21.35
CA HIS A 28 -43.35 -22.16 -22.55
C HIS A 28 -41.86 -22.22 -22.94
N PHE A 29 -40.97 -22.05 -21.97
CA PHE A 29 -39.53 -22.13 -22.23
C PHE A 29 -39.03 -23.54 -22.54
N VAL A 30 -39.62 -24.58 -21.92
CA VAL A 30 -39.35 -25.98 -22.26
C VAL A 30 -39.63 -26.23 -23.74
N GLN A 31 -40.80 -25.79 -24.24
CA GLN A 31 -41.15 -25.95 -25.65
C GLN A 31 -40.19 -25.20 -26.59
N LYS A 32 -39.86 -23.94 -26.27
CA LYS A 32 -38.87 -23.16 -27.04
C LYS A 32 -37.50 -23.84 -27.07
N TRP A 33 -37.07 -24.43 -25.96
CA TRP A 33 -35.79 -25.11 -25.87
C TRP A 33 -35.78 -26.42 -26.67
N GLU A 34 -36.85 -27.21 -26.59
CA GLU A 34 -36.99 -28.42 -27.40
C GLU A 34 -36.90 -28.11 -28.90
N LYS A 35 -37.57 -27.04 -29.34
CA LYS A 35 -37.51 -26.51 -30.72
C LYS A 35 -36.17 -25.87 -31.10
N SER A 36 -35.22 -25.73 -30.18
CA SER A 36 -33.91 -25.08 -30.39
C SER A 36 -34.01 -23.60 -30.74
N GLU A 37 -35.05 -22.90 -30.29
CA GLU A 37 -35.25 -21.46 -30.53
C GLU A 37 -34.46 -20.58 -29.55
N LEU A 38 -33.85 -21.18 -28.52
CA LEU A 38 -33.08 -20.47 -27.49
C LEU A 38 -31.57 -20.47 -27.81
N SER A 39 -30.95 -19.29 -27.79
CA SER A 39 -29.49 -19.16 -27.85
C SER A 39 -28.81 -19.66 -26.56
N GLU A 40 -27.52 -19.99 -26.62
CA GLU A 40 -26.76 -20.54 -25.47
C GLU A 40 -26.86 -19.65 -24.21
N ASN A 41 -26.78 -18.32 -24.36
CA ASN A 41 -26.94 -17.39 -23.24
C ASN A 41 -28.36 -17.42 -22.64
N HIS A 42 -29.40 -17.56 -23.48
CA HIS A 42 -30.78 -17.68 -23.00
C HIS A 42 -31.04 -19.02 -22.33
N GLN A 43 -30.41 -20.10 -22.82
CA GLN A 43 -30.52 -21.43 -22.20
C GLN A 43 -30.03 -21.41 -20.75
N TYR A 44 -28.93 -20.70 -20.46
CA TYR A 44 -28.44 -20.57 -19.09
C TYR A 44 -29.40 -19.78 -18.19
N GLY A 45 -29.90 -18.62 -18.64
CA GLY A 45 -30.86 -17.82 -17.86
C GLY A 45 -32.16 -18.58 -17.56
N VAL A 46 -32.70 -19.26 -18.57
CA VAL A 46 -33.89 -20.12 -18.44
C VAL A 46 -33.63 -21.29 -17.48
N ALA A 47 -32.48 -21.95 -17.57
CA ALA A 47 -32.11 -23.02 -16.65
C ALA A 47 -32.08 -22.54 -15.19
N MET A 48 -31.45 -21.39 -14.94
CA MET A 48 -31.35 -20.82 -13.59
C MET A 48 -32.72 -20.43 -13.05
N PHE A 49 -33.61 -19.90 -13.89
CA PHE A 49 -35.01 -19.66 -13.52
C PHE A 49 -35.73 -20.97 -13.16
N MET A 50 -35.65 -22.00 -14.01
CA MET A 50 -36.32 -23.28 -13.76
C MET A 50 -35.82 -23.96 -12.48
N ILE A 51 -34.52 -23.86 -12.19
CA ILE A 51 -33.94 -24.39 -10.96
C ILE A 51 -34.49 -23.64 -9.74
N ARG A 52 -34.48 -22.30 -9.77
CA ARG A 52 -34.99 -21.48 -8.65
C ARG A 52 -36.51 -21.63 -8.43
N ALA A 53 -37.26 -21.84 -9.50
CA ALA A 53 -38.71 -22.04 -9.45
C ALA A 53 -39.11 -23.49 -9.12
N GLY A 54 -38.15 -24.41 -8.94
CA GLY A 54 -38.42 -25.80 -8.56
C GLY A 54 -38.79 -26.75 -9.70
N PHE A 55 -38.73 -26.31 -10.96
CA PHE A 55 -39.06 -27.11 -12.15
C PHE A 55 -37.88 -27.95 -12.67
N VAL A 56 -37.05 -28.47 -11.76
CA VAL A 56 -35.80 -29.17 -12.09
C VAL A 56 -36.03 -30.46 -12.87
N ALA A 57 -37.09 -31.20 -12.57
CA ALA A 57 -37.41 -32.45 -13.26
C ALA A 57 -37.72 -32.23 -14.76
N SER A 58 -38.42 -31.14 -15.08
CA SER A 58 -38.71 -30.75 -16.47
C SER A 58 -37.43 -30.31 -17.18
N LEU A 59 -36.57 -29.54 -16.51
CA LEU A 59 -35.28 -29.14 -17.05
C LEU A 59 -34.37 -30.35 -17.31
N ALA A 60 -34.26 -31.28 -16.35
CA ALA A 60 -33.47 -32.49 -16.49
C ALA A 60 -33.92 -33.33 -17.69
N ARG A 61 -35.24 -33.45 -17.93
CA ARG A 61 -35.78 -34.15 -19.10
C ARG A 61 -35.34 -33.53 -20.42
N VAL A 62 -35.45 -32.20 -20.55
CA VAL A 62 -35.04 -31.47 -21.77
C VAL A 62 -33.54 -31.64 -22.02
N VAL A 63 -32.74 -31.48 -20.97
CA VAL A 63 -31.28 -31.65 -21.01
C VAL A 63 -30.90 -33.07 -21.41
N SER A 64 -31.52 -34.09 -20.82
CA SER A 64 -31.29 -35.49 -21.19
C SER A 64 -31.67 -35.78 -22.65
N HIS A 65 -32.76 -35.21 -23.15
CA HIS A 65 -33.16 -35.35 -24.55
C HIS A 65 -32.12 -34.73 -25.49
N LYS A 66 -31.64 -33.51 -25.20
CA LYS A 66 -30.61 -32.82 -26.00
C LYS A 66 -29.25 -33.54 -25.98
N LEU A 67 -28.87 -34.11 -24.83
CA LEU A 67 -27.67 -34.94 -24.69
C LEU A 67 -27.74 -36.22 -25.54
N LYS A 68 -28.94 -36.79 -25.71
CA LYS A 68 -29.16 -37.94 -26.60
C LYS A 68 -29.10 -37.54 -28.07
N SER A 69 -29.61 -36.36 -28.42
CA SER A 69 -29.56 -35.84 -29.79
C SER A 69 -28.19 -35.24 -30.19
N GLN A 70 -27.14 -35.43 -29.38
CA GLN A 70 -25.79 -34.84 -29.56
C GLN A 70 -25.78 -33.32 -29.78
N ALA A 71 -26.83 -32.62 -29.34
CA ALA A 71 -26.85 -31.17 -29.41
C ALA A 71 -25.88 -30.59 -28.37
N LYS A 72 -25.28 -29.43 -28.68
CA LYS A 72 -24.47 -28.70 -27.69
C LYS A 72 -25.36 -28.31 -26.51
N VAL A 73 -25.04 -28.85 -25.33
CA VAL A 73 -25.67 -28.48 -24.07
C VAL A 73 -24.60 -27.81 -23.21
N PRO A 74 -24.86 -26.62 -22.64
CA PRO A 74 -23.92 -25.99 -21.72
C PRO A 74 -23.68 -26.88 -20.49
N TRP A 75 -22.45 -27.36 -20.31
CA TRP A 75 -22.08 -28.24 -19.20
C TRP A 75 -22.34 -27.63 -17.83
N GLN A 76 -22.33 -26.30 -17.73
CA GLN A 76 -22.65 -25.56 -16.51
C GLN A 76 -24.05 -25.87 -15.98
N ILE A 77 -25.02 -26.06 -16.88
CA ILE A 77 -26.41 -26.38 -16.51
C ILE A 77 -26.48 -27.79 -15.94
N ILE A 78 -25.80 -28.75 -16.59
CA ILE A 78 -25.73 -30.15 -16.12
C ILE A 78 -25.03 -30.22 -14.77
N GLY A 79 -23.90 -29.51 -14.60
CA GLY A 79 -23.18 -29.44 -13.33
C GLY A 79 -24.04 -28.89 -12.20
N THR A 80 -24.83 -27.84 -12.46
CA THR A 80 -25.74 -27.26 -11.47
C THR A 80 -26.87 -28.23 -11.08
N ILE A 81 -27.47 -28.93 -12.06
CA ILE A 81 -28.48 -29.96 -11.81
C ILE A 81 -27.88 -31.08 -10.96
N LEU A 82 -26.69 -31.58 -11.31
CA LEU A 82 -26.04 -32.66 -10.57
C LEU A 82 -25.62 -32.23 -9.15
N ASN A 83 -25.21 -30.97 -8.96
CA ASN A 83 -24.78 -30.45 -7.66
C ASN A 83 -25.95 -30.35 -6.65
N HIS A 84 -27.16 -30.02 -7.12
CA HIS A 84 -28.32 -29.80 -6.23
C HIS A 84 -29.38 -30.90 -6.27
N HIS A 85 -29.49 -31.61 -7.39
CA HIS A 85 -30.56 -32.57 -7.69
C HIS A 85 -30.04 -33.77 -8.49
N ALA A 86 -28.90 -34.35 -8.11
CA ALA A 86 -28.29 -35.48 -8.83
C ALA A 86 -29.25 -36.69 -8.96
N ASP A 87 -30.22 -36.83 -8.06
CA ASP A 87 -31.22 -37.91 -8.08
C ASP A 87 -32.17 -37.80 -9.29
N LEU A 88 -32.28 -36.63 -9.92
CA LEU A 88 -33.10 -36.39 -11.11
C LEU A 88 -32.33 -36.58 -12.42
N ALA A 89 -31.01 -36.78 -12.36
CA ALA A 89 -30.17 -36.95 -13.54
C ALA A 89 -30.06 -38.43 -13.91
N SER A 90 -30.09 -38.73 -15.23
CA SER A 90 -29.87 -40.10 -15.68
C SER A 90 -28.40 -40.53 -15.54
N PRO A 91 -28.10 -41.81 -15.33
CA PRO A 91 -26.72 -42.32 -15.25
C PRO A 91 -25.88 -41.97 -16.50
N GLU A 92 -26.50 -41.95 -17.68
CA GLU A 92 -25.87 -41.51 -18.93
C GLU A 92 -25.47 -40.03 -18.90
N CYS A 93 -26.28 -39.16 -18.29
CA CYS A 93 -25.95 -37.74 -18.14
C CYS A 93 -24.75 -37.54 -17.23
N VAL A 94 -24.67 -38.32 -16.14
CA VAL A 94 -23.54 -38.32 -15.22
C VAL A 94 -22.27 -38.74 -15.94
N ASP A 95 -22.27 -39.89 -16.64
CA ASP A 95 -21.08 -40.38 -17.35
C ASP A 95 -20.58 -39.41 -18.43
N LYS A 96 -21.48 -38.83 -19.23
CA LYS A 96 -21.13 -37.82 -20.23
C LYS A 96 -20.56 -36.54 -19.60
N PHE A 97 -21.13 -36.08 -18.48
CA PHE A 97 -20.65 -34.93 -17.76
C PHE A 97 -19.25 -35.17 -17.16
N LEU A 98 -19.01 -36.35 -16.57
CA LEU A 98 -17.70 -36.74 -16.05
C LEU A 98 -16.63 -36.80 -17.15
N LYS A 99 -16.98 -37.36 -18.33
CA LYS A 99 -16.09 -37.38 -19.50
C LYS A 99 -15.81 -35.96 -20.02
N ALA A 100 -16.82 -35.10 -20.06
CA ALA A 100 -16.66 -33.71 -20.46
C ALA A 100 -15.77 -32.93 -19.49
N LEU A 101 -15.93 -33.13 -18.18
CA LEU A 101 -15.07 -32.56 -17.14
C LEU A 101 -13.60 -32.99 -17.26
N ALA A 102 -13.34 -34.21 -17.74
CA ALA A 102 -11.98 -34.69 -17.96
C ALA A 102 -11.30 -34.03 -19.18
N HIS A 103 -12.08 -33.59 -20.18
CA HIS A 103 -11.57 -33.03 -21.43
C HIS A 103 -11.62 -31.50 -21.50
N GLU A 104 -12.66 -30.87 -20.95
CA GLU A 104 -12.75 -29.42 -20.81
C GLU A 104 -12.17 -29.02 -19.45
N LYS A 105 -11.37 -27.95 -19.40
CA LYS A 105 -10.87 -27.32 -18.16
C LYS A 105 -12.00 -26.62 -17.39
N SER A 106 -13.07 -27.34 -17.13
CA SER A 106 -14.25 -26.88 -16.41
C SER A 106 -13.93 -26.81 -14.91
N ASP A 107 -14.40 -25.75 -14.27
CA ASP A 107 -14.11 -25.45 -12.87
C ASP A 107 -14.97 -26.33 -11.94
N LEU A 108 -14.39 -27.45 -11.48
CA LEU A 108 -15.07 -28.40 -10.57
C LEU A 108 -15.38 -27.75 -9.22
N LEU A 109 -14.64 -26.71 -8.83
CA LEU A 109 -14.80 -26.00 -7.56
C LEU A 109 -16.14 -25.28 -7.46
N SER A 110 -16.80 -25.04 -8.60
CA SER A 110 -18.16 -24.47 -8.64
C SER A 110 -19.24 -25.45 -8.16
N TYR A 111 -18.92 -26.74 -7.98
CA TYR A 111 -19.89 -27.80 -7.67
C TYR A 111 -19.44 -28.67 -6.47
N PRO A 112 -19.36 -28.10 -5.25
CA PRO A 112 -18.78 -28.77 -4.10
C PRO A 112 -19.54 -30.03 -3.65
N ARG A 113 -20.85 -30.15 -3.93
CA ARG A 113 -21.65 -31.33 -3.54
C ARG A 113 -21.43 -32.53 -4.45
N LEU A 114 -20.83 -32.35 -5.63
CA LEU A 114 -20.46 -33.47 -6.49
C LEU A 114 -19.39 -34.35 -5.85
N PHE A 115 -18.49 -33.73 -5.07
CA PHE A 115 -17.44 -34.42 -4.32
C PHE A 115 -18.00 -35.42 -3.31
N GLU A 116 -19.06 -35.04 -2.60
CA GLU A 116 -19.69 -35.88 -1.58
C GLU A 116 -20.39 -37.10 -2.18
N ARG A 117 -20.86 -36.99 -3.43
CA ARG A 117 -21.66 -38.03 -4.11
C ARG A 117 -20.85 -38.94 -5.03
N PHE A 118 -19.79 -38.44 -5.65
CA PHE A 118 -19.01 -39.16 -6.65
C PHE A 118 -17.57 -39.37 -6.18
N SER A 119 -17.31 -40.51 -5.54
CA SER A 119 -15.99 -40.85 -4.98
C SER A 119 -14.87 -40.90 -6.02
N ASN A 120 -15.19 -41.23 -7.27
CA ASN A 120 -14.27 -41.21 -8.41
C ASN A 120 -13.82 -39.80 -8.83
N LEU A 121 -14.53 -38.75 -8.40
CA LEU A 121 -14.12 -37.35 -8.62
C LEU A 121 -13.24 -36.79 -7.51
N LYS A 122 -13.09 -37.51 -6.39
CA LYS A 122 -12.35 -37.04 -5.21
C LYS A 122 -10.93 -36.61 -5.55
N GLU A 123 -10.19 -37.45 -6.26
CA GLU A 123 -8.80 -37.18 -6.66
C GLU A 123 -8.69 -35.98 -7.61
N GLN A 124 -9.61 -35.85 -8.57
CA GLN A 124 -9.62 -34.73 -9.51
C GLN A 124 -9.98 -33.40 -8.82
N PHE A 125 -10.93 -33.43 -7.89
CA PHE A 125 -11.33 -32.28 -7.10
C PHE A 125 -10.19 -31.83 -6.19
N GLU A 126 -9.54 -32.76 -5.50
CA GLU A 126 -8.42 -32.49 -4.61
C GLU A 126 -7.22 -31.90 -5.37
N LYS A 127 -6.94 -32.43 -6.56
CA LYS A 127 -5.93 -31.88 -7.47
C LYS A 127 -6.28 -30.48 -7.98
N GLN A 128 -7.53 -30.22 -8.38
CA GLN A 128 -7.95 -28.87 -8.79
C GLN A 128 -7.96 -27.89 -7.62
N TYR A 129 -8.36 -28.34 -6.44
CA TYR A 129 -8.33 -27.55 -5.22
C TYR A 129 -6.89 -27.15 -4.85
N GLN A 130 -5.95 -28.10 -4.84
CA GLN A 130 -4.52 -27.84 -4.63
C GLN A 130 -3.98 -26.84 -5.65
N LEU A 131 -4.25 -27.05 -6.94
CA LEU A 131 -3.83 -26.11 -8.00
C LEU A 131 -4.44 -24.70 -7.82
N SER A 132 -5.67 -24.60 -7.33
CA SER A 132 -6.33 -23.32 -7.04
C SER A 132 -5.68 -22.62 -5.85
N VAL A 133 -5.40 -23.37 -4.78
CA VAL A 133 -4.67 -22.87 -3.60
C VAL A 133 -3.27 -22.39 -3.99
N GLU A 134 -2.52 -23.17 -4.77
CA GLU A 134 -1.19 -22.79 -5.27
C GLU A 134 -1.25 -21.53 -6.14
N ARG A 135 -2.24 -21.42 -7.03
CA ARG A 135 -2.44 -20.21 -7.86
C ARG A 135 -2.76 -18.99 -7.01
N LEU A 136 -3.61 -19.14 -5.99
CA LEU A 136 -3.94 -18.06 -5.07
C LEU A 136 -2.73 -17.63 -4.25
N GLN A 137 -1.94 -18.59 -3.75
CA GLN A 137 -0.69 -18.32 -3.03
C GLN A 137 0.34 -17.63 -3.92
N ALA A 138 0.55 -18.11 -5.15
CA ALA A 138 1.48 -17.49 -6.10
C ALA A 138 1.03 -16.08 -6.51
N ALA A 139 -0.28 -15.87 -6.70
CA ALA A 139 -0.84 -14.55 -6.99
C ALA A 139 -0.67 -13.60 -5.78
N ASN A 140 -0.86 -14.11 -4.57
CA ASN A 140 -0.64 -13.37 -3.33
C ASN A 140 0.83 -12.95 -3.21
N GLU A 141 1.76 -13.90 -3.35
CA GLU A 141 3.21 -13.63 -3.30
C GLU A 141 3.63 -12.61 -4.35
N LYS A 142 3.13 -12.73 -5.59
CA LYS A 142 3.42 -11.77 -6.65
C LYS A 142 2.95 -10.35 -6.33
N LEU A 143 1.77 -10.20 -5.70
CA LEU A 143 1.28 -8.90 -5.26
C LEU A 143 2.11 -8.34 -4.11
N TYR A 144 2.53 -9.19 -3.16
CA TYR A 144 3.45 -8.82 -2.10
C TYR A 144 4.80 -8.31 -2.63
N GLN A 145 5.42 -9.04 -3.56
CA GLN A 145 6.66 -8.62 -4.21
C GLN A 145 6.49 -7.29 -4.94
N ARG A 146 5.34 -7.07 -5.57
CA ARG A 146 5.03 -5.82 -6.25
C ARG A 146 4.83 -4.64 -5.28
N ILE A 147 4.21 -4.87 -4.11
CA ILE A 147 4.11 -3.87 -3.03
C ILE A 147 5.50 -3.53 -2.49
N LEU A 148 6.36 -4.53 -2.26
CA LEU A 148 7.74 -4.31 -1.80
C LEU A 148 8.57 -3.53 -2.83
N PHE A 149 8.40 -3.84 -4.11
CA PHE A 149 9.02 -3.11 -5.20
C PHE A 149 8.59 -1.63 -5.20
N PHE A 150 7.28 -1.34 -5.20
CA PHE A 150 6.78 0.04 -5.15
C PHE A 150 7.21 0.78 -3.88
N ARG A 151 7.30 0.06 -2.75
CA ARG A 151 7.81 0.61 -1.49
C ARG A 151 9.27 1.03 -1.59
N ASN A 152 10.12 0.21 -2.19
CA ASN A 152 11.55 0.52 -2.35
C ASN A 152 11.76 1.72 -3.28
N ASP A 153 10.96 1.82 -4.34
CA ASP A 153 11.03 2.91 -5.32
C ASP A 153 10.26 4.17 -4.89
N ARG A 154 9.64 4.17 -3.70
CA ARG A 154 8.84 5.28 -3.12
C ARG A 154 7.64 5.69 -3.99
N LEU A 155 7.08 4.74 -4.72
CA LEU A 155 5.90 4.88 -5.58
C LEU A 155 4.61 4.68 -4.77
N LEU A 156 4.17 5.71 -4.04
CA LEU A 156 3.05 5.60 -3.11
C LEU A 156 1.71 5.28 -3.79
N ASP A 157 1.40 5.91 -4.92
CA ASP A 157 0.10 5.73 -5.57
C ASP A 157 -0.03 4.31 -6.14
N GLU A 158 1.03 3.78 -6.76
CA GLU A 158 1.05 2.39 -7.23
C GLU A 158 1.06 1.37 -6.08
N GLU A 159 1.76 1.68 -4.97
CA GLU A 159 1.71 0.87 -3.75
C GLU A 159 0.27 0.78 -3.23
N GLY A 160 -0.44 1.91 -3.13
CA GLY A 160 -1.82 1.98 -2.67
C GLY A 160 -2.76 1.13 -3.54
N ARG A 161 -2.67 1.25 -4.87
CA ARG A 161 -3.49 0.42 -5.80
C ARG A 161 -3.20 -1.07 -5.67
N ALA A 162 -1.95 -1.46 -5.46
CA ALA A 162 -1.59 -2.85 -5.25
C ALA A 162 -2.11 -3.40 -3.91
N ILE A 163 -2.11 -2.57 -2.87
CA ILE A 163 -2.72 -2.90 -1.56
C ILE A 163 -4.24 -3.03 -1.69
N ASP A 164 -4.92 -2.14 -2.41
CA ASP A 164 -6.37 -2.23 -2.65
C ASP A 164 -6.73 -3.53 -3.40
N GLU A 165 -5.92 -3.94 -4.39
CA GLU A 165 -6.10 -5.22 -5.09
C GLU A 165 -5.92 -6.42 -4.15
N LEU A 166 -4.95 -6.34 -3.23
CA LEU A 166 -4.68 -7.37 -2.23
C LEU A 166 -5.82 -7.48 -1.21
N GLU A 167 -6.32 -6.34 -0.73
CA GLU A 167 -7.41 -6.23 0.25
C GLU A 167 -8.75 -6.71 -0.34
N ALA A 168 -9.02 -6.40 -1.62
CA ALA A 168 -10.21 -6.90 -2.32
C ALA A 168 -10.21 -8.43 -2.47
N LYS A 169 -9.03 -9.05 -2.64
CA LYS A 169 -8.90 -10.51 -2.77
C LYS A 169 -8.87 -11.23 -1.42
N PHE A 170 -8.36 -10.58 -0.37
CA PHE A 170 -8.15 -11.20 0.95
C PHE A 170 -8.57 -10.27 2.10
N PRO A 171 -9.87 -9.92 2.22
CA PRO A 171 -10.34 -8.89 3.15
C PRO A 171 -10.16 -9.23 4.65
N THR A 172 -9.99 -10.50 4.98
CA THR A 172 -9.88 -10.99 6.36
C THR A 172 -8.45 -11.19 6.85
N ASP A 173 -7.41 -11.03 6.00
CA ASP A 173 -6.02 -11.28 6.42
C ASP A 173 -5.50 -10.11 7.31
N PRO A 174 -5.12 -10.37 8.57
CA PRO A 174 -4.63 -9.34 9.48
C PRO A 174 -3.31 -8.69 9.00
N ARG A 175 -2.51 -9.40 8.21
CA ARG A 175 -1.23 -8.88 7.67
C ARG A 175 -1.49 -7.76 6.67
N ILE A 176 -2.56 -7.85 5.89
CA ILE A 176 -2.93 -6.84 4.89
C ILE A 176 -3.38 -5.55 5.58
N LYS A 177 -4.16 -5.68 6.66
CA LYS A 177 -4.55 -4.52 7.49
C LYS A 177 -3.34 -3.78 8.04
N LYS A 178 -2.32 -4.52 8.50
CA LYS A 178 -1.06 -3.93 8.95
C LYS A 178 -0.33 -3.19 7.81
N ILE A 179 -0.23 -3.80 6.63
CA ILE A 179 0.42 -3.18 5.46
C ILE A 179 -0.32 -1.91 5.03
N ARG A 180 -1.66 -1.94 5.05
CA ARG A 180 -2.50 -0.78 4.76
C ARG A 180 -2.25 0.34 5.76
N GLN A 181 -2.17 0.02 7.05
CA GLN A 181 -1.90 1.00 8.10
C GLN A 181 -0.50 1.60 7.94
N ASP A 182 0.53 0.78 7.71
CA ASP A 182 1.90 1.23 7.44
C ASP A 182 1.99 2.14 6.19
N HIS A 183 1.18 1.86 5.17
CA HIS A 183 1.09 2.69 3.96
C HIS A 183 0.40 4.03 4.25
N ILE A 184 -0.73 4.03 4.98
CA ILE A 184 -1.42 5.26 5.39
C ILE A 184 -0.50 6.15 6.23
N GLU A 185 0.22 5.57 7.20
CA GLU A 185 1.15 6.32 8.04
C GLU A 185 2.28 6.95 7.22
N ARG A 186 2.85 6.21 6.26
CA ARG A 186 3.89 6.75 5.36
C ARG A 186 3.34 7.83 4.43
N ALA A 187 2.17 7.61 3.84
CA ALA A 187 1.52 8.61 2.99
C ALA A 187 1.20 9.89 3.79
N ALA A 188 0.72 9.75 5.03
CA ALA A 188 0.50 10.87 5.93
C ALA A 188 1.81 11.60 6.26
N ARG A 189 2.88 10.89 6.60
CA ARG A 189 4.20 11.49 6.84
C ARG A 189 4.74 12.22 5.61
N GLN A 190 4.64 11.61 4.42
CA GLN A 190 5.08 12.24 3.18
C GLN A 190 4.23 13.48 2.86
N LYS A 191 2.92 13.44 3.13
CA LYS A 191 2.04 14.60 2.97
C LYS A 191 2.34 15.70 3.97
N ILE A 192 2.62 15.37 5.23
CA ILE A 192 3.06 16.33 6.24
C ILE A 192 4.41 16.93 5.83
N GLN A 193 5.35 16.12 5.38
CA GLN A 193 6.65 16.59 4.89
C GLN A 193 6.51 17.46 3.64
N SER A 194 5.62 17.08 2.71
CA SER A 194 5.34 17.89 1.52
C SER A 194 4.69 19.20 1.91
N LEU A 195 3.76 19.19 2.86
CA LEU A 195 3.11 20.38 3.41
C LEU A 195 4.12 21.28 4.13
N GLN A 196 5.03 20.72 4.92
CA GLN A 196 6.15 21.45 5.53
C GLN A 196 7.11 22.02 4.48
N SER A 197 7.28 21.34 3.34
CA SER A 197 8.10 21.83 2.23
C SER A 197 7.36 22.78 1.27
N SER A 198 6.03 22.79 1.27
CA SER A 198 5.20 23.72 0.48
C SER A 198 4.76 24.94 1.31
N GLU A 199 4.73 24.81 2.65
CA GLU A 199 4.73 25.91 3.61
C GLU A 199 6.13 26.46 3.88
N ARG A 200 7.19 25.85 3.30
CA ARG A 200 8.26 26.70 2.80
C ARG A 200 7.62 27.53 1.70
N ILE A 201 7.13 28.69 2.14
CA ILE A 201 7.09 29.93 1.37
C ILE A 201 8.14 29.74 0.28
N THR A 202 7.72 29.82 -0.98
CA THR A 202 8.65 30.19 -2.04
C THR A 202 9.15 31.55 -1.59
N LEU A 203 10.19 31.55 -0.77
CA LEU A 203 11.14 32.61 -0.69
C LEU A 203 11.69 32.55 -2.11
N ASN A 204 11.02 33.27 -3.03
CA ASN A 204 11.76 34.06 -3.99
C ASN A 204 12.94 34.56 -3.18
N ALA A 205 14.16 34.19 -3.57
CA ALA A 205 15.34 34.73 -2.94
C ALA A 205 15.10 36.24 -2.91
N ILE A 206 14.74 36.75 -1.73
CA ILE A 206 14.71 38.16 -1.47
C ILE A 206 16.20 38.41 -1.34
N ASP A 207 16.80 38.70 -2.49
CA ASP A 207 18.19 39.14 -2.63
C ASP A 207 18.39 40.48 -1.90
N ASP A 208 17.31 41.08 -1.39
CA ASP A 208 17.35 42.19 -0.45
C ASP A 208 17.68 41.67 0.95
N GLN A 209 18.97 41.70 1.28
CA GLN A 209 19.36 41.82 2.68
C GLN A 209 18.57 42.98 3.29
N PRO A 210 17.83 42.78 4.40
CA PRO A 210 17.10 43.87 5.03
C PRO A 210 18.09 44.97 5.38
N ASP A 211 17.74 46.20 4.99
CA ASP A 211 18.55 47.40 5.17
C ASP A 211 18.98 47.50 6.65
N PHE A 212 20.19 47.99 6.94
CA PHE A 212 20.79 47.94 8.29
C PHE A 212 19.91 48.60 9.39
N LYS A 213 18.97 49.46 8.99
CA LYS A 213 17.97 50.08 9.87
C LYS A 213 16.88 49.11 10.34
N GLU A 214 16.48 48.14 9.52
CA GLU A 214 15.45 47.16 9.87
C GLU A 214 16.00 46.09 10.82
N LYS A 215 17.24 45.63 10.61
CA LYS A 215 17.89 44.66 11.50
C LYS A 215 18.02 45.17 12.94
N THR A 216 18.45 46.42 13.10
CA THR A 216 18.62 47.04 14.43
C THR A 216 17.29 47.23 15.15
N GLU A 217 16.21 47.56 14.43
CA GLU A 217 14.87 47.64 15.00
C GLU A 217 14.33 46.27 15.43
N VAL A 218 14.53 45.24 14.59
CA VAL A 218 14.14 43.85 14.89
C VAL A 218 14.85 43.33 16.13
N ILE A 219 16.18 43.53 16.22
CA ILE A 219 16.99 43.15 17.38
C ILE A 219 16.46 43.86 18.64
N SER A 220 16.22 45.17 18.56
CA SER A 220 15.72 45.96 19.70
C SER A 220 14.39 45.44 20.24
N ARG A 221 13.44 45.11 19.35
CA ARG A 221 12.14 44.51 19.74
C ARG A 221 12.31 43.15 20.42
N PHE A 222 13.22 42.32 19.93
CA PHE A 222 13.50 41.02 20.57
C PHE A 222 14.07 41.19 21.99
N TYR A 223 14.98 42.14 22.21
CA TYR A 223 15.48 42.45 23.56
C TYR A 223 14.40 43.04 24.48
N GLU A 224 13.45 43.82 23.94
CA GLU A 224 12.28 44.28 24.71
C GLU A 224 11.38 43.12 25.14
N ILE A 225 11.13 42.15 24.25
CA ILE A 225 10.35 40.94 24.56
C ILE A 225 11.02 40.14 25.68
N ILE A 226 12.33 39.94 25.63
CA ILE A 226 13.08 39.25 26.69
C ILE A 226 13.01 40.02 28.00
N LYS A 227 13.11 41.36 27.96
CA LYS A 227 13.01 42.20 29.16
C LYS A 227 11.64 42.08 29.83
N GLN A 228 10.58 41.94 29.04
CA GLN A 228 9.22 41.74 29.54
C GLN A 228 8.98 40.29 29.98
N ASN A 229 9.58 39.31 29.28
CA ASN A 229 9.42 37.88 29.51
C ASN A 229 10.78 37.15 29.43
N PRO A 230 11.54 37.08 30.54
CA PRO A 230 12.87 36.47 30.55
C PRO A 230 12.89 34.98 30.16
N ASP A 231 11.79 34.27 30.38
CA ASP A 231 11.66 32.85 30.06
C ASP A 231 11.73 32.57 28.54
N TRP A 232 11.47 33.57 27.70
CA TRP A 232 11.45 33.45 26.23
C TRP A 232 12.83 33.58 25.59
N LEU A 233 13.89 33.65 26.40
CA LEU A 233 15.25 33.89 25.93
C LEU A 233 15.70 32.84 24.90
N TYR A 234 15.35 31.56 25.09
CA TYR A 234 15.70 30.50 24.14
C TYR A 234 14.92 30.62 22.83
N GLU A 235 13.62 30.87 22.90
CA GLU A 235 12.73 31.04 21.76
C GLU A 235 13.15 32.24 20.90
N VAL A 236 13.56 33.33 21.54
CA VAL A 236 14.10 34.51 20.86
C VAL A 236 15.45 34.20 20.20
N ALA A 237 16.34 33.45 20.87
CA ALA A 237 17.59 33.01 20.24
C ALA A 237 17.35 32.15 18.99
N VAL A 238 16.35 31.25 19.00
CA VAL A 238 15.94 30.46 17.82
C VAL A 238 15.42 31.37 16.70
N ALA A 239 14.65 32.40 17.04
CA ALA A 239 14.13 33.36 16.07
C ALA A 239 15.27 34.14 15.40
N LEU A 240 16.25 34.63 16.18
CA LEU A 240 17.43 35.32 15.67
C LEU A 240 18.28 34.41 14.77
N PHE A 241 18.50 33.15 15.17
CA PHE A 241 19.17 32.16 14.32
C PHE A 241 18.47 31.97 12.97
N SER A 242 17.13 31.94 12.98
CA SER A 242 16.32 31.75 11.76
C SER A 242 16.34 32.97 10.84
N LEU A 243 16.78 34.13 11.33
CA LEU A 243 16.97 35.37 10.58
C LEU A 243 18.44 35.60 10.20
N ASP A 244 19.30 34.58 10.35
CA ASP A 244 20.75 34.64 10.14
C ASP A 244 21.46 35.71 11.00
N LEU A 245 20.86 36.11 12.13
CA LEU A 245 21.43 37.00 13.14
C LEU A 245 22.22 36.18 14.16
N PHE A 246 23.32 35.58 13.68
CA PHE A 246 24.07 34.58 14.44
C PHE A 246 24.79 35.16 15.66
N GLU A 247 25.30 36.39 15.59
CA GLU A 247 26.04 37.00 16.69
C GLU A 247 25.11 37.29 17.89
N GLU A 248 23.93 37.82 17.63
CA GLU A 248 22.91 38.08 18.65
C GLU A 248 22.36 36.76 19.20
N CYS A 249 22.17 35.74 18.36
CA CYS A 249 21.83 34.40 18.81
C CYS A 249 22.90 33.84 19.77
N ILE A 250 24.19 33.95 19.42
CA ILE A 250 25.30 33.49 20.24
C ILE A 250 25.28 34.21 21.60
N GLU A 251 25.17 35.54 21.59
CA GLU A 251 25.12 36.36 22.82
C GLU A 251 23.96 35.94 23.74
N LEU A 252 22.77 35.68 23.18
CA LEU A 252 21.64 35.22 23.98
C LEU A 252 21.87 33.80 24.51
N THR A 253 22.39 32.88 23.71
CA THR A 253 22.66 31.51 24.18
C THR A 253 23.71 31.46 25.29
N GLU A 254 24.63 32.43 25.37
CA GLU A 254 25.58 32.58 26.48
C GLU A 254 24.95 33.02 27.79
N LYS A 255 23.85 33.77 27.70
CA LYS A 255 23.05 34.21 28.85
C LYS A 255 22.06 33.13 29.32
N ALA A 256 21.78 32.13 28.48
CA ALA A 256 20.88 31.03 28.78
C ALA A 256 21.54 29.99 29.70
N HIS A 257 20.74 29.32 30.53
CA HIS A 257 21.21 28.12 31.22
C HIS A 257 21.58 27.02 30.22
N LEU A 258 22.75 26.42 30.40
CA LEU A 258 23.21 25.33 29.55
C LEU A 258 22.26 24.13 29.62
N LYS A 259 21.59 23.86 28.50
CA LYS A 259 20.69 22.73 28.26
C LYS A 259 21.02 22.13 26.88
N PRO A 260 20.65 20.87 26.59
CA PRO A 260 20.93 20.23 25.30
C PRO A 260 20.57 21.10 24.10
N ASN A 261 19.38 21.69 24.14
CA ASN A 261 18.87 22.51 23.03
C ASN A 261 19.66 23.83 22.86
N VAL A 262 20.05 24.47 23.95
CA VAL A 262 20.85 25.71 23.94
C VAL A 262 22.26 25.43 23.41
N PHE A 263 22.87 24.33 23.84
CA PHE A 263 24.19 23.94 23.38
C PHE A 263 24.24 23.71 21.87
N TRP A 264 23.27 22.96 21.33
CA TRP A 264 23.22 22.68 19.90
C TRP A 264 22.85 23.92 19.09
N LEU A 265 22.00 24.79 19.60
CA LEU A 265 21.69 26.07 18.96
C LEU A 265 22.93 26.96 18.87
N LYS A 266 23.69 27.12 19.96
CA LYS A 266 24.94 27.89 19.94
C LYS A 266 25.95 27.29 18.97
N PHE A 267 26.10 25.97 18.96
CA PHE A 267 26.97 25.27 18.02
C PHE A 267 26.60 25.58 16.56
N GLU A 268 25.33 25.42 16.17
CA GLU A 268 24.89 25.70 14.80
C GLU A 268 25.03 27.19 14.46
N ALA A 269 24.83 28.11 15.42
CA ALA A 269 25.07 29.54 15.21
C ALA A 269 26.56 29.88 14.99
N LEU A 270 27.47 29.22 15.71
CA LEU A 270 28.92 29.33 15.50
C LEU A 270 29.33 28.79 14.11
N VAL A 271 28.71 27.70 13.66
CA VAL A 271 28.93 27.16 12.32
C VAL A 271 28.36 28.09 11.24
N GLY A 272 27.14 28.60 11.42
CA GLY A 272 26.49 29.54 10.50
C GLY A 272 27.24 30.87 10.34
N SER A 273 27.86 31.36 11.41
CA SER A 273 28.77 32.52 11.40
C SER A 273 30.20 32.19 10.94
N ARG A 274 30.47 30.95 10.50
CA ARG A 274 31.78 30.45 10.06
C ARG A 274 32.90 30.52 11.13
N ARG A 275 32.53 30.55 12.41
CA ARG A 275 33.45 30.54 13.56
C ARG A 275 33.80 29.11 13.95
N TYR A 276 34.38 28.37 13.00
CA TYR A 276 34.60 26.93 13.10
C TYR A 276 35.55 26.51 14.23
N ILE A 277 36.59 27.30 14.52
CA ILE A 277 37.52 27.02 15.62
C ILE A 277 36.79 27.10 16.96
N GLU A 278 35.94 28.12 17.13
CA GLU A 278 35.14 28.29 18.34
C GLU A 278 34.04 27.25 18.45
N ALA A 279 33.46 26.80 17.33
CA ALA A 279 32.52 25.69 17.31
C ALA A 279 33.17 24.38 17.78
N LEU A 280 34.43 24.12 17.41
CA LEU A 280 35.19 22.97 17.89
C LEU A 280 35.49 23.08 19.39
N ASP A 281 35.95 24.23 19.84
CA ASP A 281 36.20 24.49 21.26
C ASP A 281 34.92 24.33 22.11
N TRP A 282 33.80 24.83 21.59
CA TRP A 282 32.48 24.68 22.22
C TRP A 282 32.10 23.20 22.39
N LEU A 283 32.31 22.37 21.36
CA LEU A 283 32.05 20.94 21.41
C LEU A 283 32.96 20.17 22.38
N GLU A 284 34.19 20.61 22.58
CA GLU A 284 35.19 19.94 23.42
C GLU A 284 35.06 20.33 24.90
N ASN A 285 34.80 21.60 25.18
CA ASN A 285 34.84 22.15 26.53
C ASN A 285 33.49 22.15 27.25
N ASN A 286 32.38 21.96 26.51
CA ASN A 286 31.04 22.02 27.08
C ASN A 286 30.36 20.65 26.93
N SER A 287 29.82 20.13 28.03
CA SER A 287 29.11 18.86 28.07
C SER A 287 27.66 19.08 28.45
N VAL A 288 26.76 18.43 27.73
CA VAL A 288 25.30 18.66 27.86
C VAL A 288 24.52 17.41 28.24
N ASP A 289 25.16 16.24 28.12
CA ASP A 289 24.64 14.97 28.62
C ASP A 289 25.69 13.88 28.43
N ALA A 290 25.90 13.01 29.42
CA ALA A 290 26.87 11.90 29.37
C ALA A 290 26.34 10.65 28.63
N LYS A 291 25.30 10.81 27.81
CA LYS A 291 24.68 9.70 27.07
C LYS A 291 25.60 9.27 25.93
N PRO A 292 25.72 7.96 25.64
CA PRO A 292 26.48 7.47 24.49
C PRO A 292 26.06 8.11 23.16
N GLU A 293 24.77 8.42 23.00
CA GLU A 293 24.22 9.10 21.82
C GLU A 293 24.85 10.47 21.57
N THR A 294 25.03 11.25 22.65
CA THR A 294 25.60 12.60 22.60
C THR A 294 27.05 12.54 22.11
N THR A 295 27.80 11.52 22.52
CA THR A 295 29.18 11.30 22.07
C THR A 295 29.27 11.08 20.56
N TYR A 296 28.38 10.28 19.97
CA TYR A 296 28.34 10.09 18.52
C TYR A 296 27.92 11.38 17.79
N MET A 297 26.98 12.13 18.36
CA MET A 297 26.53 13.40 17.80
C MET A 297 27.63 14.45 17.80
N ILE A 298 28.41 14.55 18.88
CA ILE A 298 29.57 15.45 18.98
C ILE A 298 30.63 15.06 17.96
N LYS A 299 30.96 13.76 17.83
CA LYS A 299 31.92 13.29 16.82
C LYS A 299 31.47 13.60 15.39
N TYR A 300 30.18 13.43 15.10
CA TYR A 300 29.60 13.76 13.80
C TYR A 300 29.63 15.27 13.52
N ALA A 301 29.26 16.09 14.52
CA ALA A 301 29.33 17.55 14.44
C ALA A 301 30.77 18.04 14.20
N LYS A 302 31.74 17.47 14.93
CA LYS A 302 33.17 17.73 14.74
C LYS A 302 33.64 17.37 13.32
N ALA A 303 33.19 16.24 12.78
CA ALA A 303 33.52 15.85 11.40
C ALA A 303 33.00 16.88 10.38
N ARG A 304 31.77 17.39 10.54
CA ARG A 304 31.22 18.47 9.69
C ARG A 304 32.09 19.74 9.76
N VAL A 305 32.45 20.19 10.95
CA VAL A 305 33.25 21.41 11.11
C VAL A 305 34.67 21.24 10.56
N LEU A 306 35.30 20.08 10.76
CA LEU A 306 36.61 19.78 10.19
C LEU A 306 36.58 19.76 8.66
N ARG A 307 35.48 19.29 8.06
CA ARG A 307 35.28 19.33 6.61
C ARG A 307 35.23 20.78 6.10
N GLU A 308 34.49 21.66 6.78
CA GLU A 308 34.44 23.09 6.44
C GLU A 308 35.80 23.80 6.60
N LEU A 309 36.63 23.34 7.53
CA LEU A 309 38.02 23.81 7.70
C LEU A 309 39.00 23.25 6.65
N GLY A 310 38.56 22.35 5.78
CA GLY A 310 39.40 21.69 4.77
C GLY A 310 40.19 20.47 5.29
N GLU A 311 40.07 20.14 6.58
CA GLU A 311 40.69 18.99 7.25
C GLU A 311 39.93 17.67 6.95
N THR A 312 39.70 17.42 5.66
CA THR A 312 38.87 16.32 5.15
C THR A 312 39.32 14.95 5.63
N SER A 313 40.63 14.73 5.77
CA SER A 313 41.16 13.42 6.18
C SER A 313 40.73 13.08 7.62
N LYS A 314 40.85 14.03 8.54
CA LYS A 314 40.42 13.87 9.94
C LYS A 314 38.89 13.77 10.05
N ALA A 315 38.16 14.50 9.20
CA ALA A 315 36.70 14.40 9.14
C ALA A 315 36.23 12.99 8.75
N ILE A 316 36.88 12.38 7.73
CA ILE A 316 36.60 11.00 7.30
C ILE A 316 36.93 10.00 8.41
N GLU A 317 38.09 10.12 9.07
CA GLU A 317 38.48 9.23 10.18
C GLU A 317 37.44 9.22 11.31
N LEU A 318 36.89 10.39 11.65
CA LEU A 318 35.82 10.49 12.66
C LEU A 318 34.53 9.80 12.22
N LEU A 319 34.13 9.97 10.95
CA LEU A 319 32.94 9.30 10.42
C LEU A 319 33.15 7.78 10.32
N GLU A 320 34.33 7.30 9.94
CA GLU A 320 34.67 5.87 9.92
C GLU A 320 34.60 5.27 11.34
N ALA A 321 35.11 5.98 12.35
CA ALA A 321 35.00 5.54 13.73
C ALA A 321 33.54 5.45 14.21
N ILE A 322 32.66 6.33 13.73
CA ILE A 322 31.22 6.24 13.97
C ILE A 322 30.63 5.03 13.24
N GLU A 323 30.94 4.83 11.96
CA GLU A 323 30.40 3.72 11.16
C GLU A 323 30.79 2.35 11.74
N GLN A 324 32.05 2.19 12.17
CA GLN A 324 32.53 0.95 12.81
C GLN A 324 31.77 0.59 14.09
N THR A 325 31.37 1.60 14.86
CA THR A 325 30.66 1.40 16.13
C THR A 325 29.15 1.39 15.95
N ARG A 326 28.62 2.14 14.96
CA ARG A 326 27.20 2.24 14.65
C ARG A 326 26.99 2.53 13.14
N PRO A 327 26.84 1.48 12.32
CA PRO A 327 26.74 1.60 10.86
C PRO A 327 25.56 2.42 10.33
N THR A 328 24.48 2.54 11.11
CA THR A 328 23.23 3.21 10.70
C THR A 328 23.05 4.62 11.29
N TYR A 329 24.09 5.20 11.89
CA TYR A 329 24.00 6.53 12.49
C TYR A 329 23.87 7.62 11.41
N ARG A 330 22.78 8.41 11.44
CA ARG A 330 22.56 9.66 10.66
C ARG A 330 23.17 9.70 9.25
N GLN A 331 23.01 8.64 8.46
CA GLN A 331 23.54 8.56 7.08
C GLN A 331 25.06 8.74 6.97
N THR A 332 25.83 8.44 8.03
CA THR A 332 27.29 8.47 8.06
C THR A 332 27.89 7.71 6.87
N HIS A 333 27.27 6.59 6.47
CA HIS A 333 27.67 5.80 5.31
C HIS A 333 27.61 6.57 3.99
N ASP A 334 26.53 7.32 3.75
CA ASP A 334 26.33 8.08 2.51
C ASP A 334 27.32 9.27 2.43
N LEU A 335 27.50 9.99 3.54
CA LEU A 335 28.48 11.07 3.67
C LEU A 335 29.92 10.58 3.49
N LEU A 336 30.26 9.43 4.06
CA LEU A 336 31.58 8.82 3.88
C LEU A 336 31.84 8.47 2.41
N ARG A 337 30.85 7.93 1.71
CA ARG A 337 30.97 7.61 0.29
C ARG A 337 31.20 8.86 -0.55
N GLU A 338 30.43 9.92 -0.29
CA GLU A 338 30.57 11.22 -0.96
C GLU A 338 31.97 11.82 -0.71
N TRP A 339 32.38 11.97 0.55
CA TRP A 339 33.63 12.65 0.87
C TRP A 339 34.88 11.86 0.48
N LYS A 340 34.79 10.52 0.41
CA LYS A 340 35.86 9.68 -0.16
C LYS A 340 35.95 9.82 -1.68
N SER A 341 34.84 10.09 -2.36
CA SER A 341 34.84 10.29 -3.81
C SER A 341 35.47 11.61 -4.23
N ASP A 342 35.31 12.66 -3.42
CA ASP A 342 35.91 13.99 -3.62
C ASP A 342 37.44 14.03 -3.42
N ARG A 343 38.05 12.92 -2.99
CA ARG A 343 39.50 12.80 -2.77
C ARG A 343 40.27 12.36 -4.03
N LYS A 344 39.54 12.03 -5.11
CA LYS A 344 40.10 11.75 -6.45
C LYS A 344 40.07 13.03 -7.28
#